data_AF-A0A7C5Y0V2-F1
#
_entry.id   AF-A0A7C5Y0V2-F1
#
_cell.length_a   1.000
_cell.length_b   1.000
_cell.length_c   1.000
_cell.angle_alpha   90.00
_cell.angle_beta   90.00
_cell.angle_gamma   90.00
#
_symmetry.space_group_name_H-M   'P 1'
#
loop_
_entity.id
_entity.type
_entity.pdbx_description
1 polymer ?
#
loop_
_entity_poly.entity_id
_entity_poly.type
_entity_poly.pdbx_seq_one_letter_code
_entity_poly.pdbx_strand_id
1 'polypeptide(L)'
;MTNNVNNDLLDEFLKNMTFVENLSRKLGIASIEYDDGLVLSSLSYVTALSGGKIFIDAGAGVGYSTLWILYGVLKAFSREKIFIYAIEKDPYRYKYLRENLEKLKIGF
;
A
#
# COMPACT_ATOMS: atom_id res chain seq x y z
N MET A 1 22.93 8.91 12.82
CA MET A 1 22.58 9.45 11.47
C MET A 1 21.49 8.64 10.75
N THR A 2 21.13 7.44 11.22
CA THR A 2 20.07 6.57 10.66
C THR A 2 18.63 7.02 10.96
N ASN A 3 18.39 7.79 12.03
CA ASN A 3 17.03 8.19 12.44
C ASN A 3 16.36 9.20 11.49
N ASN A 4 17.12 10.10 10.84
CA ASN A 4 16.53 11.09 9.92
C ASN A 4 16.07 10.44 8.62
N VAL A 5 16.88 9.54 8.04
CA VAL A 5 16.56 8.87 6.76
C VAL A 5 15.29 8.00 6.87
N ASN A 6 15.10 7.30 8.00
CA ASN A 6 13.89 6.50 8.23
C ASN A 6 12.62 7.34 8.41
N ASN A 7 12.75 8.55 8.97
CA ASN A 7 11.62 9.47 9.12
C ASN A 7 11.23 10.08 7.77
N ASP A 8 12.21 10.47 6.94
CA ASP A 8 11.95 11.03 5.62
C ASP A 8 11.21 10.04 4.70
N LEU A 9 11.62 8.76 4.72
CA LEU A 9 10.96 7.68 3.96
C LEU A 9 9.53 7.40 4.44
N LEU A 10 9.31 7.43 5.76
CA LEU A 10 7.97 7.27 6.33
C LEU A 10 7.06 8.44 5.95
N ASP A 11 7.58 9.67 6.02
CA ASP A 11 6.84 10.87 5.64
C ASP A 11 6.47 10.88 4.16
N GLU A 12 7.40 10.44 3.29
CA GLU A 12 7.13 10.26 1.87
C GLU A 12 6.06 9.19 1.63
N PHE A 13 6.13 8.06 2.35
CA PHE A 13 5.11 7.02 2.26
C PHE A 13 3.72 7.54 2.65
N LEU A 14 3.62 8.24 3.78
CA LEU A 14 2.35 8.81 4.26
C LEU A 14 1.80 9.89 3.31
N LYS A 15 2.67 10.69 2.70
CA LYS A 15 2.28 11.65 1.64
C LYS A 15 1.70 10.92 0.44
N ASN A 16 2.32 9.82 0.00
CA ASN A 16 1.82 9.02 -1.11
C ASN A 16 0.46 8.38 -0.78
N MET A 17 0.28 7.84 0.43
CA MET A 17 -1.02 7.32 0.86
C MET A 17 -2.10 8.41 0.81
N THR A 18 -1.81 9.58 1.37
CA THR A 18 -2.73 10.73 1.37
C THR A 18 -3.07 11.17 -0.06
N PHE A 19 -2.08 11.17 -0.96
CA PHE A 19 -2.30 11.48 -2.38
C PHE A 19 -3.25 10.48 -3.03
N VAL A 20 -3.02 9.17 -2.86
CA VAL A 20 -3.81 8.11 -3.48
C VAL A 20 -5.24 8.10 -2.92
N GLU A 21 -5.43 8.35 -1.62
CA GLU A 21 -6.76 8.51 -1.02
C GLU A 21 -7.55 9.65 -1.66
N ASN A 22 -6.94 10.84 -1.73
CA ASN A 22 -7.55 12.03 -2.32
C ASN A 22 -7.88 11.81 -3.79
N LEU A 23 -7.00 11.11 -4.53
CA LEU A 23 -7.26 10.72 -5.90
C LEU A 23 -8.48 9.81 -6.01
N SER A 24 -8.58 8.77 -5.16
CA SER A 24 -9.75 7.87 -5.13
C SER A 24 -11.05 8.65 -4.93
N ARG A 25 -11.07 9.54 -3.93
CA ARG A 25 -12.22 10.42 -3.62
C ARG A 25 -12.57 11.32 -4.81
N LYS A 26 -11.58 11.98 -5.42
CA LYS A 26 -11.78 12.87 -6.58
C LYS A 26 -12.36 12.15 -7.80
N LEU A 27 -11.98 10.89 -7.99
CA LEU A 27 -12.45 10.05 -9.10
C LEU A 27 -13.79 9.36 -8.80
N GLY A 28 -14.37 9.53 -7.60
CA GLY A 28 -15.59 8.84 -7.19
C GLY A 28 -15.41 7.33 -7.03
N ILE A 29 -14.17 6.87 -6.81
CA ILE A 29 -13.85 5.46 -6.59
C ILE A 29 -13.94 5.21 -5.09
N ALA A 30 -14.79 4.27 -4.69
CA ALA A 30 -14.94 3.85 -3.31
C ALA A 30 -13.57 3.46 -2.73
N SER A 31 -13.22 4.07 -1.59
CA SER A 31 -12.00 3.81 -0.85
C SER A 31 -12.39 3.23 0.50
N ILE A 32 -11.54 2.36 1.05
CA ILE A 32 -11.63 2.00 2.47
C ILE A 32 -11.40 3.24 3.34
N GLU A 33 -11.96 3.22 4.55
CA GLU A 33 -11.69 4.24 5.56
C GLU A 33 -10.29 4.05 6.18
N TYR A 34 -9.83 5.07 6.90
CA TYR A 34 -8.48 5.08 7.47
C TYR A 34 -8.29 4.01 8.54
N ASP A 35 -9.29 3.83 9.40
CA ASP A 35 -9.33 2.82 10.46
C ASP A 35 -9.37 1.39 9.88
N ASP A 36 -10.14 1.15 8.82
CA ASP A 36 -10.08 -0.10 8.05
C ASP A 36 -8.66 -0.34 7.49
N GLY A 37 -8.00 0.71 7.03
CA GLY A 37 -6.60 0.68 6.60
C GLY A 37 -5.66 0.22 7.71
N LEU A 38 -5.81 0.74 8.93
CA LEU A 38 -5.02 0.32 10.10
C LEU A 38 -5.24 -1.16 10.44
N VAL A 39 -6.49 -1.63 10.36
CA VAL A 39 -6.83 -3.05 10.55
C VAL A 39 -6.13 -3.91 9.49
N LEU A 40 -6.21 -3.50 8.21
CA LEU A 40 -5.60 -4.21 7.09
C LEU A 40 -4.08 -4.28 7.21
N SER A 41 -3.43 -3.18 7.62
CA SER A 41 -1.98 -3.18 7.91
C SER A 41 -1.62 -4.10 9.06
N SER A 42 -2.39 -4.06 10.15
CA SER A 42 -2.13 -4.90 11.32
C SER A 42 -2.23 -6.39 10.98
N LEU A 43 -3.26 -6.76 10.22
CA LEU A 43 -3.41 -8.13 9.74
C LEU A 43 -2.29 -8.54 8.79
N SER A 44 -1.89 -7.63 7.88
CA SER A 44 -0.80 -7.89 6.93
C SER A 44 0.54 -8.10 7.63
N TYR A 45 0.83 -7.28 8.66
CA TYR A 45 2.00 -7.43 9.52
C TYR A 45 2.04 -8.78 10.23
N VAL A 46 0.95 -9.16 10.92
CA VAL A 46 0.88 -10.44 11.65
C VAL A 46 0.99 -11.63 10.69
N THR A 47 0.34 -11.54 9.53
CA THR A 47 0.41 -12.58 8.50
C THR A 47 1.83 -12.75 7.97
N ALA A 48 2.53 -11.64 7.70
CA ALA A 48 3.93 -11.67 7.26
C ALA A 48 4.86 -12.27 8.32
N LEU A 49 4.70 -11.90 9.59
CA LEU A 49 5.47 -12.49 10.70
C LEU A 49 5.20 -13.98 10.89
N SER A 50 4.00 -14.44 10.56
CA SER A 50 3.62 -15.85 10.61
C SER A 50 4.14 -16.66 9.42
N GLY A 51 4.96 -16.06 8.55
CA GLY A 51 5.53 -16.71 7.37
C GLY A 51 4.69 -16.57 6.10
N GLY A 52 3.64 -15.73 6.11
CA GLY A 52 2.86 -15.40 4.93
C GLY A 52 3.69 -14.62 3.90
N LYS A 53 3.64 -15.05 2.64
CA LYS A 53 4.49 -14.50 1.55
C LYS A 53 3.71 -13.87 0.40
N ILE A 54 2.42 -14.16 0.31
CA ILE A 54 1.58 -13.76 -0.81
C ILE A 54 0.37 -13.02 -0.26
N PHE A 55 0.21 -11.77 -0.69
CA PHE A 55 -0.92 -10.92 -0.35
C PHE A 55 -1.64 -10.53 -1.65
N ILE A 56 -2.96 -10.64 -1.65
CA ILE A 56 -3.78 -10.37 -2.83
C ILE A 56 -4.81 -9.31 -2.46
N ASP A 57 -4.76 -8.17 -3.15
CA ASP A 57 -5.79 -7.13 -3.09
C ASP A 57 -6.67 -7.24 -4.33
N ALA A 58 -7.85 -7.83 -4.17
CA ALA A 58 -8.80 -8.06 -5.25
C ALA A 58 -9.85 -6.94 -5.27
N GLY A 59 -9.78 -6.07 -6.29
CA GLY A 59 -10.54 -4.82 -6.31
C GLY A 59 -9.73 -3.64 -5.76
N ALA A 60 -8.46 -3.55 -6.14
CA ALA A 60 -7.50 -2.59 -5.58
C ALA A 60 -7.81 -1.12 -5.92
N GLY A 61 -8.76 -0.84 -6.82
CA GLY A 61 -9.13 0.52 -7.21
C GLY A 61 -7.93 1.27 -7.78
N VAL A 62 -7.55 2.38 -7.14
CA VAL A 62 -6.35 3.17 -7.48
C VAL A 62 -5.12 2.83 -6.64
N GLY A 63 -5.24 1.83 -5.75
CA GLY A 63 -4.16 1.27 -4.96
C GLY A 63 -4.12 1.68 -3.49
N TYR A 64 -5.13 2.39 -2.96
CA TYR A 64 -5.08 2.86 -1.57
C TYR A 64 -5.01 1.71 -0.55
N SER A 65 -5.88 0.70 -0.67
CA SER A 65 -5.86 -0.52 0.15
C SER A 65 -4.54 -1.30 -0.01
N THR A 66 -4.02 -1.41 -1.23
CA THR A 66 -2.71 -2.01 -1.51
C THR A 66 -1.59 -1.36 -0.69
N LEU A 67 -1.61 -0.03 -0.50
CA LEU A 67 -0.61 0.67 0.29
C LEU A 67 -0.70 0.34 1.78
N TRP A 68 -1.89 0.13 2.31
CA TRP A 68 -2.06 -0.35 3.68
C TRP A 68 -1.50 -1.77 3.86
N ILE A 69 -1.69 -2.66 2.88
CA ILE A 69 -1.06 -4.00 2.91
C ILE A 69 0.47 -3.86 2.92
N LEU A 70 1.01 -3.06 1.98
CA LEU A 70 2.45 -2.80 1.87
C LEU A 70 3.02 -2.20 3.17
N TYR A 71 2.31 -1.26 3.79
CA TYR A 71 2.70 -0.64 5.05
C TYR A 71 2.90 -1.68 6.16
N GLY A 72 1.92 -2.58 6.34
CA GLY A 72 1.99 -3.64 7.33
C GLY A 72 3.15 -4.61 7.05
N VAL A 73 3.30 -5.02 5.79
CA VAL A 73 4.36 -5.94 5.34
C VAL A 73 5.75 -5.35 5.58
N LEU A 74 5.98 -4.08 5.22
CA LEU A 74 7.28 -3.42 5.39
C LEU A 74 7.71 -3.36 6.86
N LYS A 75 6.75 -3.23 7.79
CA LYS A 75 7.02 -3.23 9.23
C LYS A 75 7.38 -4.60 9.79
N ALA A 76 7.09 -5.69 9.09
CA ALA A 76 7.39 -7.04 9.56
C ALA A 76 8.90 -7.40 9.48
N PHE A 77 9.74 -6.54 8.87
CA PHE A 77 11.20 -6.73 8.74
C PHE A 77 11.61 -8.14 8.30
N SER A 78 10.82 -8.77 7.41
CA SER A 78 11.15 -10.09 6.89
C SER A 78 12.29 -9.97 5.87
N ARG A 79 13.34 -10.79 6.05
CA ARG A 79 14.40 -10.96 5.03
C ARG A 79 13.93 -11.76 3.82
N GLU A 80 12.71 -12.27 3.86
CA GLU A 80 12.15 -13.11 2.82
C GLU A 80 11.46 -12.29 1.74
N LYS A 81 11.45 -12.83 0.52
CA LYS A 81 10.77 -12.22 -0.61
C LYS A 81 9.26 -12.31 -0.42
N ILE A 82 8.59 -11.16 -0.34
CA ILE A 82 7.13 -11.04 -0.23
C ILE A 82 6.57 -10.52 -1.56
N PHE A 83 5.40 -11.03 -1.94
CA PHE A 83 4.68 -10.66 -3.15
C PHE A 83 3.32 -10.07 -2.79
N ILE A 84 3.03 -8.90 -3.35
CA ILE A 84 1.73 -8.24 -3.24
C ILE A 84 1.15 -8.13 -4.66
N TYR A 85 -0.01 -8.73 -4.87
CA TYR A 85 -0.75 -8.68 -6.13
C TYR A 85 -1.96 -7.77 -5.98
N ALA A 86 -1.93 -6.62 -6.65
CA ALA A 86 -3.07 -5.71 -6.74
C ALA A 86 -3.82 -5.96 -8.05
N ILE A 87 -5.09 -6.33 -7.96
CA ILE A 87 -5.93 -6.73 -9.09
C ILE A 87 -7.06 -5.72 -9.23
N GLU A 88 -7.20 -5.15 -10.42
CA GLU A 88 -8.30 -4.24 -10.76
C GLU A 88 -8.83 -4.58 -12.15
N LYS A 89 -10.15 -4.76 -12.25
CA LYS A 89 -10.82 -5.17 -13.50
C LYS A 89 -11.15 -3.98 -14.38
N ASP A 90 -11.42 -2.82 -13.77
CA ASP A 90 -11.78 -1.61 -14.48
C ASP A 90 -10.51 -0.98 -15.10
N PRO A 91 -10.42 -0.87 -16.43
CA PRO A 91 -9.21 -0.38 -17.09
C PRO A 91 -8.83 1.06 -16.71
N TYR A 92 -9.83 1.90 -16.42
CA TYR A 92 -9.62 3.29 -16.03
C TYR A 92 -8.98 3.35 -14.64
N ARG A 93 -9.49 2.58 -13.66
CA ARG A 93 -8.92 2.49 -12.32
C ARG A 93 -7.53 1.83 -12.34
N TYR A 94 -7.39 0.76 -13.12
CA TYR A 94 -6.12 0.03 -13.28
C TYR A 94 -4.99 0.92 -13.81
N LYS A 95 -5.29 1.86 -14.71
CA LYS A 95 -4.31 2.85 -15.17
C LYS A 95 -3.70 3.63 -14.00
N TYR A 96 -4.54 4.18 -13.12
CA TYR A 96 -4.07 4.91 -11.93
C TYR A 96 -3.37 4.00 -10.93
N LEU A 97 -3.88 2.78 -10.71
CA LEU A 97 -3.21 1.78 -9.87
C LEU A 97 -1.76 1.56 -10.31
N ARG A 98 -1.54 1.31 -11.61
CA ARG A 98 -0.18 1.14 -12.14
C ARG A 98 0.67 2.38 -11.96
N GLU A 99 0.17 3.55 -12.36
CA GLU A 99 0.92 4.80 -12.26
C GLU A 99 1.32 5.12 -10.80
N ASN A 100 0.43 4.87 -9.84
CA ASN A 100 0.69 5.11 -8.41
C ASN A 100 1.73 4.12 -7.86
N LEU A 101 1.61 2.83 -8.20
CA LEU A 101 2.57 1.81 -7.75
C LEU A 101 3.95 1.98 -8.41
N GLU A 102 4.03 2.44 -9.66
CA GLU A 102 5.30 2.73 -10.34
C GLU A 102 6.04 3.90 -9.70
N LYS A 103 5.34 4.96 -9.29
CA LYS A 103 5.95 6.09 -8.56
C LYS A 103 6.59 5.66 -7.24
N LEU A 104 5.98 4.70 -6.55
CA LEU A 104 6.49 4.18 -5.28
C LEU A 104 7.76 3.35 -5.43
N LYS A 105 7.96 2.67 -6.58
CA LYS A 105 9.19 1.90 -6.85
C LYS A 105 10.44 2.76 -6.99
N ILE A 106 10.30 4.08 -7.07
CA ILE A 106 11.42 5.02 -7.22
C ILE A 106 11.97 5.44 -5.83
N GLY A 107 11.27 5.12 -4.72
CA GLY A 107 11.61 5.59 -3.37
C GLY A 107 11.97 4.52 -2.33
N PHE A 108 11.93 3.22 -2.65
CA PHE A 108 12.20 2.12 -1.70
C PHE A 108 13.13 1.05 -2.27
#